data_AF-A0A7S2WKW4-F1
#
_entry.id   AF-A0A7S2WKW4-F1
#
_cell.length_a   1.000
_cell.length_b   1.000
_cell.length_c   1.000
_cell.angle_alpha   90.00
_cell.angle_beta   90.00
_cell.angle_gamma   90.00
#
_symmetry.space_group_name_H-M   'P 1'
#
loop_
_entity.id
_entity.type
_entity.pdbx_description
1 polymer ?
#
loop_
_entity_poly.entity_id
_entity_poly.type
_entity_poly.pdbx_seq_one_letter_code
_entity_poly.pdbx_strand_id
1 'polypeptide(L)'
;MMLRSIVYKTNNTRLRSLLEGRIHVGNRSIRCFLRIRCFNSKPKEGTENVVKKESTIRNIIIEEPTDRQLRIVALRSAIPMVGFGFMDNLVMIQAGEFIDLTIGVTFGLSTLTAAGFGQCVSDVAGFTSGGVVDASVSKLKLPHHNLSLAQLGLRRSRIYLTAGGCVGVVFGCLLGMTSLLFMDTNKAERMKKAKEMKSIFNTVMDAGHKLILAERCSLWVLDKETNDLWSNVATGIAEIRIKQSQGFVGSCASMGQVINISDAYNDSRFNPAIDKESGFTTRSVLCVPVKDDDGEVIGVVQMINKKNEDGTNAVFESSDIRVVEMLALHVNCFIKILS
;
A
#
# COMPACT_ATOMS: atom_id res chain seq x y z
N MET A 1 -14.41 19.18 -26.08
CA MET A 1 -15.08 20.29 -26.80
C MET A 1 -15.50 21.43 -25.84
N MET A 2 -16.07 21.12 -24.66
CA MET A 2 -16.48 22.13 -23.65
C MET A 2 -15.33 23.04 -23.14
N LEU A 3 -14.15 22.49 -22.81
CA LEU A 3 -13.02 23.27 -22.31
C LEU A 3 -12.49 24.32 -23.31
N ARG A 4 -12.48 24.01 -24.62
CA ARG A 4 -12.04 24.97 -25.66
C ARG A 4 -13.01 26.15 -25.81
N SER A 5 -14.32 25.91 -25.66
CA SER A 5 -15.33 26.96 -25.79
C SER A 5 -15.35 27.91 -24.58
N ILE A 6 -14.97 27.43 -23.40
CA ILE A 6 -14.86 28.23 -22.17
C ILE A 6 -13.61 29.12 -22.23
N VAL A 7 -12.48 28.57 -22.70
CA VAL A 7 -11.21 29.30 -22.79
C VAL A 7 -11.18 30.35 -23.92
N TYR A 8 -11.91 30.14 -25.04
CA TYR A 8 -11.97 31.18 -26.08
C TYR A 8 -12.84 32.38 -25.70
N LYS A 9 -13.78 32.23 -24.75
CA LYS A 9 -14.61 33.30 -24.20
C LYS A 9 -13.92 34.14 -23.12
N THR A 10 -12.93 33.57 -22.43
CA THR A 10 -12.11 34.30 -21.46
C THR A 10 -10.91 34.88 -22.19
N ASN A 11 -10.82 36.22 -22.29
CA ASN A 11 -9.77 36.94 -23.00
C ASN A 11 -8.38 36.86 -22.31
N ASN A 12 -8.09 35.72 -21.68
CA ASN A 12 -6.89 35.48 -20.88
C ASN A 12 -5.84 34.74 -21.72
N THR A 13 -4.83 35.50 -22.15
CA THR A 13 -3.74 35.04 -23.02
C THR A 13 -2.90 33.91 -22.42
N ARG A 14 -2.84 33.76 -21.08
CA ARG A 14 -2.11 32.66 -20.40
C ARG A 14 -2.81 31.31 -20.50
N LEU A 15 -4.14 31.28 -20.58
CA LEU A 15 -4.92 30.04 -20.72
C LEU A 15 -4.90 29.50 -22.16
N ARG A 16 -4.76 30.38 -23.15
CA ARG A 16 -4.60 29.99 -24.57
C ARG A 16 -3.26 29.31 -24.83
N SER A 17 -2.16 29.77 -24.22
CA SER A 17 -0.82 29.17 -24.43
C SER A 17 -0.70 27.75 -23.85
N LEU A 18 -1.39 27.47 -22.73
CA LEU A 18 -1.46 26.14 -22.12
C LEU A 18 -2.21 25.12 -22.99
N LEU A 19 -3.27 25.53 -23.70
CA LEU A 19 -4.01 24.68 -24.65
C LEU A 19 -3.25 24.42 -25.96
N GLU A 20 -2.31 25.28 -26.32
CA GLU A 20 -1.44 25.14 -27.50
C GLU A 20 -0.11 24.43 -27.21
N GLY A 21 0.12 23.99 -25.96
CA GLY A 21 1.32 23.23 -25.58
C GLY A 21 2.61 24.04 -25.60
N ARG A 22 2.54 25.36 -25.37
CA ARG A 22 3.73 26.22 -25.22
C ARG A 22 3.83 26.74 -23.79
N ILE A 23 4.92 26.38 -23.12
CA ILE A 23 5.33 26.98 -21.84
C ILE A 23 6.42 28.00 -22.16
N HIS A 24 6.30 29.22 -21.64
CA HIS A 24 7.33 30.25 -21.75
C HIS A 24 8.05 30.38 -20.41
N VAL A 25 9.36 30.23 -20.42
CA VAL A 25 10.24 30.49 -19.28
C VAL A 25 11.23 31.56 -19.73
N GLY A 26 11.03 32.80 -19.28
CA GLY A 26 11.76 33.96 -19.80
C GLY A 26 11.54 34.18 -21.31
N ASN A 27 12.58 34.63 -22.01
CA ASN A 27 12.53 34.99 -23.44
C ASN A 27 12.68 33.79 -24.41
N ARG A 28 12.47 32.54 -23.97
CA ARG A 28 12.50 31.36 -24.85
C ARG A 28 11.24 30.51 -24.70
N SER A 29 10.72 30.06 -25.84
CA SER A 29 9.53 29.21 -25.96
C SER A 29 9.94 27.76 -26.26
N ILE A 30 9.61 26.83 -25.37
CA ILE A 30 9.86 25.38 -25.56
C ILE A 30 8.54 24.67 -25.87
N ARG A 31 8.55 23.83 -26.92
CA ARG A 31 7.37 23.12 -27.44
C ARG A 31 7.27 21.76 -26.74
N CYS A 32 6.23 21.53 -25.94
CA CYS A 32 6.03 20.25 -25.26
C CYS A 32 5.10 19.35 -26.10
N PHE A 33 5.61 18.22 -26.57
CA PHE A 33 4.90 17.32 -27.50
C PHE A 33 4.12 16.23 -26.73
N LEU A 34 3.09 16.60 -25.96
CA LEU A 34 2.11 15.63 -25.44
C LEU A 34 1.05 15.38 -26.51
N ARG A 35 1.31 14.38 -27.37
CA ARG A 35 0.47 14.00 -28.50
C ARG A 35 -0.69 13.12 -28.02
N ILE A 36 -1.74 13.72 -27.44
CA ILE A 36 -3.03 13.03 -27.30
C ILE A 36 -3.56 12.82 -28.72
N ARG A 37 -3.62 11.56 -29.17
CA ARG A 37 -4.22 11.15 -30.46
C ARG A 37 -5.74 11.37 -30.38
N CYS A 38 -6.19 12.61 -30.59
CA CYS A 38 -7.55 12.86 -31.06
C CYS A 38 -7.59 12.53 -32.56
N PHE A 39 -8.32 11.49 -32.92
CA PHE A 39 -8.64 11.15 -34.31
C PHE A 39 -9.37 12.34 -34.94
N ASN A 40 -8.68 13.09 -35.79
CA ASN A 40 -9.25 14.22 -36.52
C ASN A 40 -8.79 14.12 -37.97
N SER A 41 -9.50 13.35 -38.77
CA SER A 41 -9.34 13.32 -40.22
C SER A 41 -9.85 14.64 -40.79
N LYS A 42 -8.94 15.49 -41.32
CA LYS A 42 -9.32 16.62 -42.18
C LYS A 42 -9.96 16.08 -43.48
N PRO A 43 -11.00 16.72 -44.04
CA PRO A 43 -11.43 16.41 -45.39
C PRO A 43 -10.36 16.91 -46.39
N LYS A 44 -10.07 16.11 -47.42
CA LYS A 44 -9.22 16.50 -48.55
C LYS A 44 -9.98 17.47 -49.45
N GLU A 45 -9.29 18.51 -49.93
CA GLU A 45 -9.76 19.44 -50.95
C GLU A 45 -10.17 18.68 -52.23
N GLY A 46 -11.40 18.87 -52.68
CA GLY A 46 -11.93 18.19 -53.87
C GLY A 46 -13.46 18.13 -54.01
N THR A 47 -14.23 19.03 -53.38
CA THR A 47 -15.70 19.03 -53.48
C THR A 47 -16.27 20.45 -53.62
N GLU A 48 -15.87 21.17 -54.66
CA GLU A 48 -16.51 22.44 -55.05
C GLU A 48 -17.79 22.24 -55.88
N ASN A 49 -18.13 21.01 -56.29
CA ASN A 49 -19.30 20.74 -57.15
C ASN A 49 -20.52 20.12 -56.44
N VAL A 50 -20.59 20.16 -55.10
CA VAL A 50 -21.77 19.64 -54.36
C VAL A 50 -22.63 20.76 -53.75
N VAL A 51 -22.21 22.02 -53.87
CA VAL A 51 -22.89 23.19 -53.27
C VAL A 51 -24.15 23.65 -54.07
N LYS A 52 -24.58 22.93 -55.11
CA LYS A 52 -25.81 23.27 -55.88
C LYS A 52 -26.91 22.21 -55.82
N LYS A 53 -27.16 21.66 -54.63
CA LYS A 53 -28.38 20.88 -54.36
C LYS A 53 -28.96 21.16 -52.96
N GLU A 54 -28.84 22.39 -52.47
CA GLU A 54 -29.55 22.89 -51.28
C GLU A 54 -30.89 23.53 -51.67
N SER A 55 -31.84 22.72 -52.13
CA SER A 55 -33.27 23.11 -52.18
C SER A 55 -34.20 21.91 -52.11
N THR A 56 -33.80 20.90 -51.34
CA THR A 56 -34.74 19.90 -50.80
C THR A 56 -34.25 19.50 -49.42
N ILE A 57 -34.30 20.43 -48.46
CA ILE A 57 -34.26 20.09 -47.04
C ILE A 57 -35.57 19.34 -46.79
N ARG A 58 -35.54 18.01 -46.99
CA ARG A 58 -36.51 17.14 -46.32
C ARG A 58 -36.24 17.36 -44.84
N ASN A 59 -37.22 17.92 -44.13
CA ASN A 59 -37.29 17.80 -42.68
C ASN A 59 -37.24 16.30 -42.37
N ILE A 60 -36.05 15.76 -42.09
CA ILE A 60 -35.91 14.40 -41.58
C ILE A 60 -36.43 14.49 -40.15
N ILE A 61 -37.73 14.22 -39.99
CA ILE A 61 -38.35 14.05 -38.68
C ILE A 61 -37.67 12.83 -38.07
N ILE A 62 -36.78 13.07 -37.11
CA ILE A 62 -36.14 11.98 -36.36
C ILE A 62 -37.19 11.46 -35.40
N GLU A 63 -37.75 10.29 -35.71
CA GLU A 63 -38.73 9.63 -34.84
C GLU A 63 -38.12 9.32 -33.47
N GLU A 64 -38.88 9.61 -32.41
CA GLU A 64 -38.46 9.34 -31.05
C GLU A 64 -38.35 7.83 -30.78
N PRO A 65 -37.31 7.39 -30.04
CA PRO A 65 -37.17 6.01 -29.60
C PRO A 65 -38.32 5.57 -28.70
N THR A 66 -38.76 4.33 -28.88
CA THR A 66 -39.72 3.70 -27.96
C THR A 66 -39.11 3.40 -26.59
N ASP A 67 -39.93 3.32 -25.54
CA ASP A 67 -39.45 3.01 -24.19
C ASP A 67 -38.80 1.61 -24.07
N ARG A 68 -39.17 0.68 -24.94
CA ARG A 68 -38.49 -0.62 -25.04
C ARG A 68 -37.07 -0.46 -25.58
N GLN A 69 -36.87 0.33 -26.62
CA GLN A 69 -35.54 0.61 -27.18
C GLN A 69 -34.67 1.36 -26.18
N LEU A 70 -35.23 2.33 -25.46
CA LEU A 70 -34.53 3.09 -24.41
C LEU A 70 -34.09 2.20 -23.24
N ARG A 71 -34.93 1.25 -22.80
CA ARG A 71 -34.54 0.25 -21.80
C ARG A 71 -33.39 -0.64 -22.26
N ILE A 72 -33.37 -1.04 -23.54
CA ILE A 72 -32.27 -1.83 -24.11
C ILE A 72 -30.97 -1.00 -24.18
N VAL A 73 -31.06 0.30 -24.51
CA VAL A 73 -29.91 1.22 -24.47
C VAL A 73 -29.35 1.31 -23.05
N ALA A 74 -30.21 1.51 -22.04
CA ALA A 74 -29.80 1.55 -20.64
C ALA A 74 -29.14 0.24 -20.19
N LEU A 75 -29.73 -0.92 -20.53
CA LEU A 75 -29.20 -2.24 -20.17
C LEU A 75 -27.81 -2.48 -20.79
N ARG A 76 -27.64 -2.15 -22.08
CA ARG A 76 -26.37 -2.33 -22.78
C ARG A 76 -25.27 -1.39 -22.26
N SER A 77 -25.66 -0.22 -21.75
CA SER A 77 -24.76 0.73 -21.06
C SER A 77 -24.37 0.24 -19.66
N ALA A 78 -25.30 -0.37 -18.94
CA ALA A 78 -25.09 -0.82 -17.57
C ALA A 78 -24.08 -1.98 -17.46
N ILE A 79 -24.15 -2.97 -18.35
CA ILE A 79 -23.37 -4.22 -18.22
C ILE A 79 -21.84 -4.00 -18.18
N PRO A 80 -21.23 -3.24 -19.13
CA PRO A 80 -19.81 -2.89 -19.00
C PRO A 80 -19.50 -2.14 -17.71
N MET A 81 -20.38 -1.23 -17.30
CA MET A 81 -20.19 -0.40 -16.11
C MET A 81 -20.28 -1.18 -14.80
N VAL A 82 -21.05 -2.28 -14.76
CA VAL A 82 -21.03 -3.24 -13.63
C VAL A 82 -19.66 -3.87 -13.50
N GLY A 83 -19.07 -4.35 -14.61
CA GLY A 83 -17.73 -4.95 -14.62
C GLY A 83 -16.65 -3.95 -14.19
N PHE A 84 -16.74 -2.71 -14.69
CA PHE A 84 -15.86 -1.62 -14.29
C PHE A 84 -15.99 -1.33 -12.78
N GLY A 85 -17.20 -1.06 -12.26
CA GLY A 85 -17.41 -0.72 -10.85
C GLY A 85 -17.05 -1.86 -9.89
N PHE A 86 -17.26 -3.11 -10.30
CA PHE A 86 -16.83 -4.29 -9.53
C PHE A 86 -15.30 -4.32 -9.37
N MET A 87 -14.59 -4.21 -10.49
CA MET A 87 -13.14 -4.25 -10.48
C MET A 87 -12.55 -3.02 -9.76
N ASP A 88 -13.17 -1.85 -9.93
CA ASP A 88 -12.73 -0.60 -9.30
C ASP A 88 -12.76 -0.72 -7.77
N ASN A 89 -13.91 -1.10 -7.19
CA ASN A 89 -14.00 -1.28 -5.74
C ASN A 89 -13.15 -2.45 -5.22
N LEU A 90 -13.00 -3.53 -6.00
CA LEU A 90 -12.16 -4.67 -5.62
C LEU A 90 -10.68 -4.28 -5.54
N VAL A 91 -10.16 -3.62 -6.59
CA VAL A 91 -8.76 -3.18 -6.66
C VAL A 91 -8.50 -2.11 -5.61
N MET A 92 -9.41 -1.16 -5.43
CA MET A 92 -9.30 -0.14 -4.37
C MET A 92 -9.14 -0.77 -2.99
N ILE A 93 -9.97 -1.77 -2.62
CA ILE A 93 -9.90 -2.41 -1.30
C ILE A 93 -8.58 -3.17 -1.13
N GLN A 94 -8.21 -4.03 -2.09
CA GLN A 94 -7.00 -4.84 -1.99
C GLN A 94 -5.73 -4.00 -2.01
N ALA A 95 -5.65 -3.02 -2.92
CA ALA A 95 -4.52 -2.10 -2.98
C ALA A 95 -4.47 -1.21 -1.74
N GLY A 96 -5.61 -0.70 -1.27
CA GLY A 96 -5.71 0.13 -0.08
C GLY A 96 -5.24 -0.60 1.18
N GLU A 97 -5.66 -1.84 1.39
CA GLU A 97 -5.22 -2.66 2.53
C GLU A 97 -3.73 -2.98 2.45
N PHE A 98 -3.23 -3.36 1.27
CA PHE A 98 -1.80 -3.61 1.08
C PHE A 98 -0.96 -2.37 1.37
N ILE A 99 -1.41 -1.20 0.91
CA ILE A 99 -0.75 0.08 1.16
C ILE A 99 -0.82 0.45 2.65
N ASP A 100 -1.97 0.25 3.31
CA ASP A 100 -2.13 0.57 4.74
C ASP A 100 -1.18 -0.28 5.60
N LEU A 101 -1.11 -1.58 5.32
CA LEU A 101 -0.20 -2.50 6.01
C LEU A 101 1.26 -2.25 5.68
N THR A 102 1.60 -1.65 4.54
CA THR A 102 2.99 -1.40 4.15
C THR A 102 3.40 0.04 4.40
N ILE A 103 3.09 0.91 3.46
CA ILE A 103 3.43 2.33 3.46
C ILE A 103 2.76 3.04 4.64
N GLY A 104 1.52 2.67 4.97
CA GLY A 104 0.77 3.25 6.08
C GLY A 104 1.53 3.12 7.40
N VAL A 105 1.94 1.90 7.76
CA VAL A 105 2.75 1.66 8.95
C VAL A 105 4.14 2.30 8.85
N THR A 106 4.81 2.20 7.70
CA THR A 106 6.19 2.72 7.53
C THR A 106 6.26 4.24 7.66
N PHE A 107 5.27 4.97 7.17
CA PHE A 107 5.26 6.44 7.18
C PHE A 107 4.27 7.03 8.20
N GLY A 108 3.61 6.21 9.02
CA GLY A 108 2.60 6.66 9.98
C GLY A 108 1.38 7.32 9.34
N LEU A 109 0.96 6.85 8.17
CA LEU A 109 -0.20 7.42 7.46
C LEU A 109 -1.51 6.86 8.00
N SER A 110 -2.57 7.66 7.87
CA SER A 110 -3.92 7.21 8.22
C SER A 110 -4.43 6.16 7.23
N THR A 111 -5.30 5.25 7.70
CA THR A 111 -5.98 4.26 6.84
C THR A 111 -6.78 4.92 5.72
N LEU A 112 -7.35 6.12 5.95
CA LEU A 112 -8.04 6.90 4.91
C LEU A 112 -7.08 7.36 3.80
N THR A 113 -5.83 7.67 4.14
CA THR A 113 -4.79 8.00 3.16
C THR A 113 -4.46 6.79 2.28
N ALA A 114 -4.35 5.59 2.87
CA ALA A 114 -4.13 4.35 2.14
C ALA A 114 -5.30 4.01 1.21
N ALA A 115 -6.54 4.20 1.66
CA ALA A 115 -7.73 4.08 0.81
C ALA A 115 -7.71 5.06 -0.37
N GLY A 116 -7.29 6.32 -0.13
CA GLY A 116 -7.12 7.31 -1.19
C GLY A 116 -6.09 6.89 -2.24
N PHE A 117 -4.97 6.29 -1.82
CA PHE A 117 -4.02 5.68 -2.76
C PHE A 117 -4.60 4.47 -3.48
N GLY A 118 -5.39 3.65 -2.79
CA GLY A 118 -6.15 2.56 -3.38
C GLY A 118 -7.05 3.03 -4.53
N GLN A 119 -7.74 4.17 -4.36
CA GLN A 119 -8.54 4.77 -5.44
C GLN A 119 -7.69 5.17 -6.63
N CYS A 120 -6.51 5.79 -6.42
CA CYS A 120 -5.60 6.14 -7.51
C CYS A 120 -5.12 4.91 -8.30
N VAL A 121 -4.77 3.82 -7.60
CA VAL A 121 -4.37 2.55 -8.23
C VAL A 121 -5.53 1.97 -9.03
N SER A 122 -6.74 2.04 -8.45
CA SER A 122 -7.96 1.56 -9.07
C SER A 122 -8.31 2.32 -10.35
N ASP A 123 -8.25 3.65 -10.34
CA ASP A 123 -8.54 4.48 -11.52
C ASP A 123 -7.60 4.13 -12.69
N VAL A 124 -6.32 3.84 -12.39
CA VAL A 124 -5.32 3.41 -13.39
C VAL A 124 -5.65 2.00 -13.92
N ALA A 125 -6.02 1.07 -13.04
CA ALA A 125 -6.47 -0.26 -13.44
C ALA A 125 -7.78 -0.21 -14.26
N GLY A 126 -8.70 0.66 -13.90
CA GLY A 126 -9.97 0.93 -14.60
C GLY A 126 -9.74 1.45 -16.02
N PHE A 127 -8.81 2.41 -16.19
CA PHE A 127 -8.45 2.92 -17.51
C PHE A 127 -7.83 1.84 -18.41
N THR A 128 -6.96 0.99 -17.85
CA THR A 128 -6.26 -0.06 -18.62
C THR A 128 -7.14 -1.25 -18.97
N SER A 129 -8.14 -1.55 -18.14
CA SER A 129 -9.05 -2.69 -18.30
C SER A 129 -10.24 -2.45 -19.22
N GLY A 130 -10.51 -1.21 -19.66
CA GLY A 130 -11.67 -0.87 -20.49
C GLY A 130 -11.79 -1.74 -21.75
N GLY A 131 -10.66 -2.04 -22.41
CA GLY A 131 -10.64 -2.93 -23.57
C GLY A 131 -11.00 -4.40 -23.26
N VAL A 132 -10.69 -4.87 -22.05
CA VAL A 132 -11.03 -6.24 -21.60
C VAL A 132 -12.52 -6.34 -21.27
N VAL A 133 -13.08 -5.31 -20.64
CA VAL A 133 -14.51 -5.21 -20.35
C VAL A 133 -15.30 -5.18 -21.65
N ASP A 134 -14.90 -4.34 -22.62
CA ASP A 134 -15.56 -4.26 -23.93
C ASP A 134 -15.48 -5.59 -24.70
N ALA A 135 -14.32 -6.25 -24.67
CA ALA A 135 -14.15 -7.57 -25.28
C ALA A 135 -15.03 -8.64 -24.61
N SER A 136 -15.19 -8.59 -23.30
CA SER A 136 -16.03 -9.53 -22.54
C SER A 136 -17.51 -9.30 -22.81
N VAL A 137 -17.95 -8.04 -22.92
CA VAL A 137 -19.32 -7.69 -23.26
C VAL A 137 -19.65 -8.01 -24.71
N SER A 138 -18.67 -7.93 -25.63
CA SER A 138 -18.88 -8.34 -27.03
C SER A 138 -19.22 -9.82 -27.18
N LYS A 139 -18.82 -10.68 -26.23
CA LYS A 139 -19.18 -12.11 -26.18
C LYS A 139 -20.60 -12.34 -25.65
N LEU A 140 -21.17 -11.38 -24.92
CA LEU A 140 -22.56 -11.44 -24.47
C LEU A 140 -23.47 -11.08 -25.65
N LYS A 141 -24.36 -12.01 -26.05
CA LYS A 141 -25.35 -11.81 -27.12
C LYS A 141 -26.49 -10.88 -26.65
N LEU A 142 -26.16 -9.62 -26.38
CA LEU A 142 -27.11 -8.64 -25.85
C LEU A 142 -28.09 -8.16 -26.93
N PRO A 143 -29.36 -7.89 -26.55
CA PRO A 143 -30.36 -7.40 -27.47
C PRO A 143 -29.92 -6.08 -28.14
N HIS A 144 -30.26 -5.92 -29.41
CA HIS A 144 -29.97 -4.72 -30.19
C HIS A 144 -31.14 -3.73 -30.10
N HIS A 145 -30.83 -2.46 -29.82
CA HIS A 145 -31.84 -1.39 -29.75
C HIS A 145 -32.28 -0.87 -31.13
N ASN A 146 -31.56 -1.24 -32.21
CA ASN A 146 -31.84 -0.85 -33.60
C ASN A 146 -32.12 0.66 -33.76
N LEU A 147 -31.32 1.50 -33.10
CA LEU A 147 -31.43 2.96 -33.16
C LEU A 147 -30.38 3.51 -34.11
N SER A 148 -30.76 4.52 -34.91
CA SER A 148 -29.80 5.29 -35.71
C SER A 148 -28.88 6.13 -34.82
N LEU A 149 -27.73 6.53 -35.37
CA LEU A 149 -26.80 7.43 -34.68
C LEU A 149 -27.46 8.78 -34.33
N ALA A 150 -28.37 9.27 -35.18
CA ALA A 150 -29.13 10.49 -34.93
C ALA A 150 -30.11 10.32 -33.74
N GLN A 151 -30.76 9.17 -33.62
CA GLN A 151 -31.65 8.85 -32.51
C GLN A 151 -30.91 8.67 -31.18
N LEU A 152 -29.69 8.11 -31.18
CA LEU A 152 -28.85 8.05 -29.98
C LEU A 152 -28.39 9.44 -29.51
N GLY A 153 -28.27 10.39 -30.44
CA GLY A 153 -27.91 11.78 -30.14
C GLY A 153 -28.99 12.56 -29.36
N LEU A 154 -30.24 12.09 -29.39
CA LEU A 154 -31.37 12.73 -28.71
C LEU A 154 -31.17 12.78 -27.19
N ARG A 155 -31.69 13.84 -26.56
CA ARG A 155 -31.59 14.06 -25.11
C ARG A 155 -32.17 12.88 -24.32
N ARG A 156 -33.30 12.33 -24.76
CA ARG A 156 -33.96 11.17 -24.14
C ARG A 156 -33.04 9.94 -24.15
N SER A 157 -32.50 9.57 -25.32
CA SER A 157 -31.54 8.46 -25.46
C SER A 157 -30.28 8.65 -24.61
N ARG A 158 -29.74 9.89 -24.56
CA ARG A 158 -28.56 10.21 -23.75
C ARG A 158 -28.82 10.05 -22.25
N ILE A 159 -29.99 10.48 -21.78
CA ILE A 159 -30.38 10.30 -20.38
C ILE A 159 -30.41 8.81 -20.02
N TYR A 160 -31.02 7.96 -20.85
CA TYR A 160 -31.06 6.51 -20.61
C TYR A 160 -29.68 5.85 -20.70
N LEU A 161 -28.83 6.31 -21.62
CA LEU A 161 -27.44 5.86 -21.73
C LEU A 161 -26.65 6.17 -20.44
N THR A 162 -26.72 7.42 -19.96
CA THR A 162 -26.05 7.86 -18.74
C THR A 162 -26.65 7.21 -17.50
N ALA A 163 -27.98 7.16 -17.38
CA ALA A 163 -28.66 6.53 -16.25
C ALA A 163 -28.34 5.03 -16.16
N GLY A 164 -28.36 4.31 -17.28
CA GLY A 164 -27.93 2.92 -17.33
C GLY A 164 -26.49 2.74 -16.88
N GLY A 165 -25.58 3.63 -17.31
CA GLY A 165 -24.19 3.62 -16.87
C GLY A 165 -24.05 3.87 -15.36
N CYS A 166 -24.70 4.89 -14.82
CA CYS A 166 -24.69 5.18 -13.37
C CYS A 166 -25.22 4.01 -12.54
N VAL A 167 -26.34 3.43 -12.95
CA VAL A 167 -26.92 2.24 -12.29
C VAL A 167 -25.93 1.07 -12.35
N GLY A 168 -25.29 0.85 -13.51
CA GLY A 168 -24.28 -0.17 -13.68
C GLY A 168 -23.09 0.01 -12.73
N VAL A 169 -22.53 1.23 -12.64
CA VAL A 169 -21.43 1.53 -11.71
C VAL A 169 -21.85 1.25 -10.27
N VAL A 170 -23.01 1.74 -9.82
CA VAL A 170 -23.49 1.53 -8.45
C VAL A 170 -23.63 0.04 -8.12
N PHE A 171 -24.26 -0.75 -9.00
CA PHE A 171 -24.37 -2.20 -8.80
C PHE A 171 -23.00 -2.89 -8.82
N GLY A 172 -22.11 -2.50 -9.74
CA GLY A 172 -20.73 -2.99 -9.77
C GLY A 172 -20.00 -2.72 -8.46
N CYS A 173 -20.06 -1.48 -7.98
CA CYS A 173 -19.45 -1.05 -6.72
C CYS A 173 -20.00 -1.85 -5.52
N LEU A 174 -21.31 -2.07 -5.45
CA LEU A 174 -21.94 -2.90 -4.42
C LEU A 174 -21.42 -4.35 -4.46
N LEU A 175 -21.30 -4.93 -5.66
CA LEU A 175 -20.69 -6.25 -5.83
C LEU A 175 -19.22 -6.27 -5.42
N GLY A 176 -18.44 -5.26 -5.77
CA GLY A 176 -17.03 -5.14 -5.37
C GLY A 176 -16.87 -5.08 -3.85
N MET A 177 -17.77 -4.37 -3.16
CA MET A 177 -17.80 -4.28 -1.70
C MET A 177 -18.19 -5.59 -1.01
N THR A 178 -18.74 -6.59 -1.71
CA THR A 178 -18.94 -7.92 -1.10
C THR A 178 -17.62 -8.56 -0.67
N SER A 179 -16.49 -8.12 -1.23
CA SER A 179 -15.15 -8.53 -0.80
C SER A 179 -14.90 -8.21 0.67
N LEU A 180 -15.51 -7.15 1.21
CA LEU A 180 -15.44 -6.82 2.64
C LEU A 180 -16.12 -7.88 3.53
N LEU A 181 -17.10 -8.63 3.02
CA LEU A 181 -17.76 -9.70 3.79
C LEU A 181 -16.84 -10.91 4.00
N PHE A 182 -15.88 -11.12 3.10
CA PHE A 182 -14.91 -12.21 3.18
C PHE A 182 -13.58 -11.78 3.81
N MET A 183 -13.40 -10.48 4.01
CA MET A 183 -12.20 -9.91 4.62
C MET A 183 -12.35 -9.93 6.13
N ASP A 184 -11.45 -10.62 6.83
CA ASP A 184 -11.39 -10.59 8.29
C ASP A 184 -10.75 -9.26 8.73
N THR A 185 -11.59 -8.24 8.91
CA THR A 185 -11.17 -6.90 9.33
C THR A 185 -10.47 -6.93 10.69
N ASN A 186 -10.84 -7.85 11.58
CA ASN A 186 -10.20 -8.00 12.88
C ASN A 186 -8.78 -8.54 12.74
N LYS A 187 -8.58 -9.52 11.85
CA LYS A 187 -7.24 -10.03 11.54
C LYS A 187 -6.38 -8.95 10.90
N ALA A 188 -6.90 -8.18 9.95
CA ALA A 188 -6.19 -7.07 9.32
C ALA A 188 -5.76 -6.01 10.35
N GLU A 189 -6.66 -5.62 11.26
CA GLU A 189 -6.36 -4.68 12.32
C GLU A 189 -5.31 -5.22 13.31
N ARG A 190 -5.40 -6.50 13.69
CA ARG A 190 -4.38 -7.17 14.53
C ARG A 190 -3.02 -7.17 13.84
N MET A 191 -2.95 -7.51 12.56
CA MET A 191 -1.71 -7.49 11.79
C MET A 191 -1.12 -6.08 11.68
N LYS A 192 -1.97 -5.06 11.49
CA LYS A 192 -1.54 -3.66 11.47
C LYS A 192 -0.91 -3.26 12.81
N LYS A 193 -1.61 -3.50 13.93
CA LYS A 193 -1.11 -3.23 15.29
C LYS A 193 0.20 -3.96 15.56
N ALA A 194 0.28 -5.25 15.21
CA ALA A 194 1.51 -6.03 15.38
C ALA A 194 2.68 -5.44 14.57
N LYS A 195 2.43 -4.94 13.35
CA LYS A 195 3.46 -4.33 12.52
C LYS A 195 3.90 -2.95 13.00
N GLU A 196 2.96 -2.10 13.42
CA GLU A 196 3.26 -0.80 14.05
C GLU A 196 4.10 -1.02 15.32
N MET A 197 3.69 -1.97 16.15
CA MET A 197 4.41 -2.34 17.36
C MET A 197 5.83 -2.82 17.07
N LYS A 198 6.00 -3.68 16.05
CA LYS A 198 7.33 -4.15 15.60
C LYS A 198 8.24 -2.99 15.17
N SER A 199 7.70 -1.95 14.54
CA SER A 199 8.48 -0.78 14.12
C SER A 199 8.97 0.05 15.31
N ILE A 200 8.07 0.34 16.25
CA ILE A 200 8.41 1.06 17.49
C ILE A 200 9.46 0.25 18.27
N PHE A 201 9.24 -1.06 18.38
CA PHE A 201 10.15 -1.98 19.03
C PHE A 201 11.56 -1.93 18.44
N ASN A 202 11.71 -2.03 17.11
CA ASN A 202 13.02 -1.92 16.45
C ASN A 202 13.70 -0.58 16.75
N THR A 203 12.92 0.50 16.85
CA THR A 203 13.44 1.84 17.17
C THR A 203 13.96 1.92 18.60
N VAL A 204 13.25 1.32 19.57
CA VAL A 204 13.67 1.25 20.98
C VAL A 204 14.96 0.43 21.11
N MET A 205 15.05 -0.70 20.43
CA MET A 205 16.25 -1.55 20.43
C MET A 205 17.44 -0.86 19.75
N ASP A 206 17.19 -0.14 18.65
CA ASP A 206 18.21 0.66 17.94
C ASP A 206 18.74 1.81 18.82
N ALA A 207 17.85 2.49 19.55
CA ALA A 207 18.24 3.51 20.51
C ALA A 207 19.03 2.91 21.69
N GLY A 208 18.62 1.73 22.18
CA GLY A 208 19.27 1.03 23.29
C GLY A 208 20.73 0.68 23.01
N HIS A 209 21.04 0.06 21.85
CA HIS A 209 22.44 -0.26 21.53
C HIS A 209 23.31 0.97 21.32
N LYS A 210 22.75 2.05 20.73
CA LYS A 210 23.45 3.33 20.58
C LYS A 210 23.77 3.97 21.92
N LEU A 211 22.81 3.96 22.85
CA LEU A 211 22.98 4.53 24.20
C LEU A 211 24.09 3.80 24.98
N ILE A 212 24.15 2.46 24.84
CA ILE A 212 25.11 1.62 25.55
C ILE A 212 26.40 1.43 24.73
N LEU A 213 26.50 1.95 23.51
CA LEU A 213 27.63 1.70 22.60
C LEU A 213 27.90 0.20 22.39
N ALA A 214 26.84 -0.61 22.30
CA ALA A 214 26.94 -2.03 21.99
C ALA A 214 26.90 -2.24 20.47
N GLU A 215 27.63 -3.23 19.96
CA GLU A 215 27.65 -3.55 18.52
C GLU A 215 26.33 -4.17 18.04
N ARG A 216 25.67 -4.94 18.91
CA ARG A 216 24.36 -5.54 18.63
C ARG A 216 23.49 -5.55 19.89
N CYS A 217 22.19 -5.41 19.66
CA CYS A 217 21.14 -5.60 20.66
C CYS A 217 20.09 -6.56 20.11
N SER A 218 19.62 -7.47 20.93
CA SER A 218 18.63 -8.49 20.55
C SER A 218 17.68 -8.76 21.70
N LEU A 219 16.41 -8.98 21.39
CA LEU A 219 15.42 -9.46 22.34
C LEU A 219 15.11 -10.91 22.03
N TRP A 220 15.10 -11.71 23.06
CA TRP A 220 14.66 -13.09 23.03
C TRP A 220 13.36 -13.20 23.80
N VAL A 221 12.33 -13.77 23.19
CA VAL A 221 11.02 -14.00 23.80
C VAL A 221 10.94 -15.47 24.20
N LEU A 222 10.50 -15.75 25.43
CA LEU A 222 10.33 -17.10 25.92
C LEU A 222 8.95 -17.63 25.53
N ASP A 223 8.93 -18.73 24.79
CA ASP A 223 7.71 -19.49 24.52
C ASP A 223 7.48 -20.48 25.68
N LYS A 224 6.43 -20.23 26.47
CA LYS A 224 6.10 -21.03 27.66
C LYS A 224 5.64 -22.45 27.32
N GLU A 225 5.14 -22.71 26.11
CA GLU A 225 4.67 -24.05 25.73
C GLU A 225 5.84 -24.98 25.40
N THR A 226 6.85 -24.44 24.72
CA THR A 226 8.00 -25.23 24.23
C THR A 226 9.26 -25.08 25.08
N ASN A 227 9.32 -24.06 25.96
CA ASN A 227 10.53 -23.62 26.66
C ASN A 227 11.68 -23.27 25.71
N ASP A 228 11.34 -22.76 24.52
CA ASP A 228 12.30 -22.22 23.57
C ASP A 228 12.33 -20.69 23.65
N LEU A 229 13.49 -20.12 23.38
CA LEU A 229 13.69 -18.70 23.20
C LEU A 229 13.78 -18.42 21.70
N TRP A 230 12.99 -17.48 21.22
CA TRP A 230 13.04 -17.05 19.83
C TRP A 230 13.32 -15.56 19.72
N SER A 231 14.04 -15.18 18.67
CA SER A 231 14.35 -13.78 18.36
C SER A 231 14.11 -13.51 16.87
N ASN A 232 13.32 -12.48 16.59
CA ASN A 232 13.18 -11.92 15.26
C ASN A 232 14.18 -10.76 15.17
N VAL A 233 15.40 -11.05 14.72
CA VAL A 233 16.48 -10.06 14.76
C VAL A 233 16.10 -8.85 13.92
N ALA A 234 16.18 -7.65 14.53
CA ALA A 234 15.90 -6.35 13.94
C ALA A 234 16.78 -5.98 12.71
N THR A 235 17.61 -6.90 12.22
CA THR A 235 18.57 -6.71 11.12
C THR A 235 18.32 -7.58 9.88
N GLY A 236 17.18 -8.28 9.79
CA GLY A 236 16.72 -8.88 8.53
C GLY A 236 17.12 -10.35 8.29
N ILE A 237 17.40 -11.11 9.34
CA ILE A 237 17.61 -12.58 9.27
C ILE A 237 16.32 -13.30 9.69
N ALA A 238 16.11 -14.52 9.18
CA ALA A 238 15.06 -15.42 9.62
C ALA A 238 15.09 -15.64 11.14
N GLU A 239 13.94 -15.96 11.72
CA GLU A 239 13.76 -16.20 13.16
C GLU A 239 14.79 -17.20 13.70
N ILE A 240 15.53 -16.81 14.73
CA ILE A 240 16.51 -17.67 15.40
C ILE A 240 15.85 -18.23 16.65
N ARG A 241 15.86 -19.56 16.81
CA ARG A 241 15.28 -20.26 17.95
C ARG A 241 16.35 -21.08 18.66
N ILE A 242 16.45 -20.92 19.97
CA ILE A 242 17.41 -21.62 20.84
C ILE A 242 16.68 -22.21 22.04
N LYS A 243 17.16 -23.34 22.55
CA LYS A 243 16.61 -23.93 23.79
C LYS A 243 17.00 -23.09 25.00
N GLN A 244 16.11 -22.98 25.98
CA GLN A 244 16.40 -22.30 27.26
C GLN A 244 17.60 -22.91 28.00
N SER A 245 17.96 -24.17 27.75
CA SER A 245 19.12 -24.82 28.35
C SER A 245 20.48 -24.41 27.74
N GLN A 246 20.51 -23.55 26.71
CA GLN A 246 21.72 -23.27 25.93
C GLN A 246 22.12 -21.80 25.95
N GLY A 247 23.44 -21.56 26.03
CA GLY A 247 24.03 -20.24 25.90
C GLY A 247 23.78 -19.29 27.07
N PHE A 248 24.27 -18.06 26.92
CA PHE A 248 24.09 -17.00 27.90
C PHE A 248 22.63 -16.59 28.07
N VAL A 249 21.89 -16.50 26.97
CA VAL A 249 20.48 -16.11 26.97
C VAL A 249 19.64 -17.14 27.71
N GLY A 250 19.82 -18.43 27.41
CA GLY A 250 19.12 -19.51 28.11
C GLY A 250 19.43 -19.58 29.60
N SER A 251 20.70 -19.37 29.97
CA SER A 251 21.10 -19.29 31.38
C SER A 251 20.43 -18.11 32.10
N CYS A 252 20.39 -16.94 31.46
CA CYS A 252 19.73 -15.74 31.99
C CYS A 252 18.23 -15.98 32.17
N ALA A 253 17.59 -16.60 31.18
CA ALA A 253 16.17 -16.94 31.22
C ALA A 253 15.84 -17.97 32.32
N SER A 254 16.69 -18.99 32.50
CA SER A 254 16.48 -20.04 33.51
C SER A 254 16.71 -19.54 34.93
N MET A 255 17.74 -18.71 35.13
CA MET A 255 18.10 -18.20 36.46
C MET A 255 17.29 -16.95 36.86
N GLY A 256 16.75 -16.22 35.89
CA GLY A 256 16.10 -14.93 36.12
C GLY A 256 17.04 -13.86 36.69
N GLN A 257 18.34 -13.97 36.40
CA GLN A 257 19.41 -13.10 36.89
C GLN A 257 20.20 -12.50 35.73
N VAL A 258 20.73 -11.30 35.95
CA VAL A 258 21.62 -10.62 34.99
C VAL A 258 22.91 -11.41 34.81
N ILE A 259 23.33 -11.60 33.56
CA ILE A 259 24.60 -12.23 33.20
C ILE A 259 25.45 -11.21 32.46
N ASN A 260 26.60 -10.84 33.03
CA ASN A 260 27.58 -9.94 32.42
C ASN A 260 28.91 -10.70 32.20
N ILE A 261 29.30 -10.88 30.96
CA ILE A 261 30.49 -11.61 30.53
C ILE A 261 31.44 -10.66 29.83
N SER A 262 32.66 -10.54 30.35
CA SER A 262 33.72 -9.73 29.77
C SER A 262 34.43 -10.41 28.59
N ASP A 263 34.50 -11.75 28.60
CA ASP A 263 35.09 -12.56 27.54
C ASP A 263 34.30 -13.84 27.30
N ALA A 264 33.57 -13.88 26.17
CA ALA A 264 32.71 -14.99 25.80
C ALA A 264 33.48 -16.29 25.50
N TYR A 265 34.68 -16.21 24.90
CA TYR A 265 35.42 -17.41 24.49
C TYR A 265 36.02 -18.19 25.67
N ASN A 266 36.16 -17.52 26.82
CA ASN A 266 36.61 -18.14 28.06
C ASN A 266 35.47 -18.72 28.91
N ASP A 267 34.21 -18.55 28.52
CA ASP A 267 33.06 -19.10 29.24
C ASP A 267 32.57 -20.41 28.61
N SER A 268 32.44 -21.46 29.43
CA SER A 268 31.97 -22.80 29.01
C SER A 268 30.58 -22.83 28.37
N ARG A 269 29.74 -21.81 28.60
CA ARG A 269 28.38 -21.71 28.05
C ARG A 269 28.36 -21.17 26.63
N PHE A 270 29.46 -20.61 26.15
CA PHE A 270 29.55 -20.04 24.82
C PHE A 270 29.74 -21.13 23.76
N ASN A 271 29.08 -20.97 22.62
CA ASN A 271 29.23 -21.86 21.46
C ASN A 271 29.93 -21.12 20.30
N PRO A 272 31.24 -21.31 20.11
CA PRO A 272 32.00 -20.64 19.05
C PRO A 272 31.59 -21.04 17.62
N ALA A 273 30.80 -22.11 17.44
CA ALA A 273 30.38 -22.55 16.11
C ALA A 273 29.50 -21.51 15.41
N ILE A 274 28.63 -20.83 16.16
CA ILE A 274 27.70 -19.82 15.62
C ILE A 274 28.48 -18.60 15.09
N ASP A 275 29.52 -18.18 15.81
CA ASP A 275 30.41 -17.10 15.40
C ASP A 275 31.20 -17.46 14.13
N LYS A 276 31.70 -18.71 14.03
CA LYS A 276 32.41 -19.20 12.83
C LYS A 276 31.52 -19.22 11.59
N GLU A 277 30.26 -19.61 11.74
CA GLU A 277 29.30 -19.68 10.63
C GLU A 277 28.84 -18.28 10.20
N SER A 278 28.58 -17.39 11.17
CA SER A 278 28.09 -16.03 10.89
C SER A 278 29.19 -15.02 10.52
N GLY A 279 30.47 -15.36 10.75
CA GLY A 279 31.60 -14.44 10.60
C GLY A 279 31.63 -13.32 11.64
N PHE A 280 30.78 -13.38 12.66
CA PHE A 280 30.73 -12.42 13.76
C PHE A 280 31.59 -12.92 14.93
N THR A 281 32.23 -12.00 15.66
CA THR A 281 33.05 -12.36 16.84
C THR A 281 32.48 -11.71 18.09
N THR A 282 31.94 -12.56 18.96
CA THR A 282 31.37 -12.26 20.26
C THR A 282 32.49 -12.15 21.29
N ARG A 283 32.61 -10.98 21.93
CA ARG A 283 33.67 -10.63 22.90
C ARG A 283 33.08 -10.44 24.28
N SER A 284 32.24 -9.42 24.46
CA SER A 284 31.52 -9.14 25.70
C SER A 284 30.02 -9.33 25.50
N VAL A 285 29.33 -9.85 26.51
CA VAL A 285 27.88 -10.15 26.46
C VAL A 285 27.21 -9.72 27.75
N LEU A 286 26.12 -8.96 27.64
CA LEU A 286 25.26 -8.62 28.76
C LEU A 286 23.84 -9.12 28.46
N CYS A 287 23.32 -10.02 29.30
CA CYS A 287 21.96 -10.53 29.24
C CYS A 287 21.19 -10.07 30.47
N VAL A 288 20.03 -9.44 30.25
CA VAL A 288 19.13 -8.98 31.31
C VAL A 288 17.75 -9.61 31.11
N PRO A 289 17.17 -10.24 32.14
CA PRO A 289 15.87 -10.87 32.03
C PRO A 289 14.76 -9.81 31.94
N VAL A 290 13.78 -10.06 31.08
CA VAL A 290 12.51 -9.32 31.03
C VAL A 290 11.52 -10.12 31.86
N LYS A 291 10.99 -9.50 32.91
CA LYS A 291 10.04 -10.12 33.86
C LYS A 291 8.67 -9.48 33.75
N ASP A 292 7.62 -10.27 33.93
CA ASP A 292 6.25 -9.77 34.05
C ASP A 292 5.97 -9.19 35.46
N ASP A 293 4.71 -8.80 35.71
CA ASP A 293 4.31 -8.20 37.00
C ASP A 293 4.36 -9.21 38.15
N ASP A 294 4.27 -10.50 37.84
CA ASP A 294 4.35 -11.60 38.81
C ASP A 294 5.82 -12.00 39.09
N GLY A 295 6.76 -11.42 38.35
CA GLY A 295 8.21 -11.67 38.46
C GLY A 295 8.70 -12.84 37.60
N GLU A 296 7.82 -13.43 36.79
CA GLU A 296 8.16 -14.53 35.88
C GLU A 296 8.91 -14.03 34.65
N VAL A 297 9.90 -14.79 34.20
CA VAL A 297 10.71 -14.40 33.04
C VAL A 297 9.94 -14.67 31.76
N ILE A 298 9.67 -13.61 30.98
CA ILE A 298 8.98 -13.66 29.69
C ILE A 298 9.93 -13.46 28.50
N GLY A 299 11.17 -13.06 28.76
CA GLY A 299 12.18 -12.86 27.73
C GLY A 299 13.54 -12.41 28.27
N VAL A 300 14.48 -12.10 27.38
CA VAL A 300 15.83 -11.65 27.70
C VAL A 300 16.29 -10.59 26.70
N VAL A 301 16.73 -9.43 27.19
CA VAL A 301 17.45 -8.43 26.39
C VAL A 301 18.94 -8.79 26.41
N GLN A 302 19.54 -8.90 25.24
CA GLN A 302 20.95 -9.23 25.05
C GLN A 302 21.68 -8.09 24.34
N MET A 303 22.75 -7.60 24.95
CA MET A 303 23.72 -6.67 24.37
C MET A 303 25.01 -7.42 24.07
N ILE A 304 25.60 -7.20 22.90
CA ILE A 304 26.83 -7.86 22.48
C ILE A 304 27.87 -6.83 22.05
N ASN A 305 29.11 -7.05 22.47
CA ASN A 305 30.31 -6.27 22.17
C ASN A 305 30.16 -4.79 22.53
N LYS A 306 30.39 -4.48 23.80
CA LYS A 306 30.54 -3.09 24.27
C LYS A 306 31.74 -2.42 23.60
N LYS A 307 31.56 -1.15 23.23
CA LYS A 307 32.60 -0.26 22.75
C LYS A 307 32.70 0.98 23.64
N ASN A 308 33.89 1.57 23.65
CA ASN A 308 34.11 2.92 24.16
C ASN A 308 33.67 3.97 23.13
N GLU A 309 33.63 5.23 23.53
CA GLU A 309 33.30 6.36 22.64
C GLU A 309 34.27 6.49 21.46
N ASP A 310 35.53 6.06 21.63
CA ASP A 310 36.55 6.03 20.58
C ASP A 310 36.44 4.80 19.66
N GLY A 311 35.45 3.93 19.88
CA GLY A 311 35.22 2.71 19.10
C GLY A 311 36.10 1.52 19.50
N THR A 312 36.96 1.66 20.51
CA THR A 312 37.75 0.54 21.04
C THR A 312 36.87 -0.45 21.82
N ASN A 313 37.33 -1.69 21.94
CA ASN A 313 36.59 -2.73 22.65
C ASN A 313 36.58 -2.45 24.16
N ALA A 314 35.42 -2.66 24.78
CA ALA A 314 35.22 -2.47 26.21
C ALA A 314 34.34 -3.59 26.82
N VAL A 315 34.15 -3.50 28.13
CA VAL A 315 33.30 -4.41 28.91
C VAL A 315 32.12 -3.63 29.47
N PHE A 316 30.98 -4.31 29.68
CA PHE A 316 29.80 -3.65 30.24
C PHE A 316 30.01 -3.33 31.72
N GLU A 317 29.75 -2.09 32.09
CA GLU A 317 29.88 -1.60 33.46
C GLU A 317 28.56 -1.69 34.25
N SER A 318 28.60 -1.46 35.56
CA SER A 318 27.41 -1.42 36.42
C SER A 318 26.39 -0.35 36.01
N SER A 319 26.84 0.74 35.38
CA SER A 319 26.00 1.77 34.78
C SER A 319 25.22 1.23 33.58
N ASP A 320 25.90 0.49 32.69
CA ASP A 320 25.28 -0.15 31.52
C ASP A 320 24.19 -1.15 31.96
N ILE A 321 24.47 -1.96 32.98
CA ILE A 321 23.50 -2.92 33.53
C ILE A 321 22.19 -2.22 33.91
N ARG A 322 22.26 -1.11 34.65
CA ARG A 322 21.08 -0.35 35.07
C ARG A 322 20.29 0.20 33.88
N VAL A 323 20.99 0.66 32.84
CA VAL A 323 20.35 1.15 31.62
C VAL A 323 19.63 0.02 30.88
N VAL A 324 20.23 -1.16 30.78
CA VAL A 324 19.60 -2.33 30.15
C VAL A 324 18.43 -2.86 31.00
N GLU A 325 18.51 -2.81 32.32
CA GLU A 325 17.38 -3.13 33.21
C GLU A 325 16.20 -2.19 32.97
N MET A 326 16.46 -0.88 32.85
CA MET A 326 15.41 0.09 32.47
C MET A 326 14.84 -0.21 31.08
N LEU A 327 15.68 -0.60 30.12
CA LEU A 327 15.23 -1.00 28.79
C LEU A 327 14.35 -2.26 28.84
N ALA A 328 14.73 -3.26 29.63
CA ALA A 328 13.96 -4.50 29.83
C ALA A 328 12.56 -4.20 30.40
N LEU A 329 12.43 -3.25 31.33
CA LEU A 329 11.14 -2.80 31.83
C LEU A 329 10.27 -2.17 30.74
N HIS A 330 10.85 -1.35 29.86
CA HIS A 330 10.10 -0.81 28.73
C HIS A 330 9.66 -1.93 27.77
N VAL A 331 10.56 -2.88 27.49
CA VAL A 331 10.29 -4.04 26.64
C VAL A 331 9.16 -4.92 27.19
N ASN A 332 9.04 -5.08 28.51
CA ASN A 332 7.93 -5.80 29.13
C ASN A 332 6.56 -5.25 28.68
N CYS A 333 6.39 -3.93 28.65
CA CYS A 333 5.17 -3.30 28.16
C CYS A 333 4.85 -3.68 26.70
N PHE A 334 5.87 -3.89 25.86
CA PHE A 334 5.70 -4.30 24.47
C PHE A 334 5.28 -5.77 24.34
N ILE A 335 5.90 -6.67 25.11
CA ILE A 335 5.60 -8.12 25.05
C ILE A 335 4.14 -8.38 25.45
N LYS A 336 3.64 -7.71 26.51
CA LYS A 336 2.25 -7.86 26.98
C LYS A 336 1.18 -7.45 25.96
N ILE A 337 1.49 -6.54 25.04
CA ILE A 337 0.53 -6.11 24.02
C ILE A 337 0.47 -7.11 22.86
N LEU A 338 1.53 -7.91 22.68
CA LEU A 338 1.64 -8.90 21.61
C LEU A 338 1.14 -10.30 22.02
N SER A 339 1.14 -10.61 23.33
CA SER A 339 0.56 -11.83 23.92
C SER A 339 -0.94 -11.71 24.12
#